data_AF-A0A1Q6UFB9-F1
#
_entry.id   AF-A0A1Q6UFB9-F1
#
_cell.length_a   1.000
_cell.length_b   1.000
_cell.length_c   1.000
_cell.angle_alpha   90.00
_cell.angle_beta   90.00
_cell.angle_gamma   90.00
#
_symmetry.space_group_name_H-M   'P 1'
#
loop_
_entity.id
_entity.type
_entity.pdbx_description
1 polymer ?
#
loop_
_entity_poly.entity_id
_entity_poly.type
_entity_poly.pdbx_seq_one_letter_code
_entity_poly.pdbx_strand_id
1 'polypeptide(L)'
;MKKLFLFLACFIINIENVRADEPLSAEVDTSQKIKLEVEKYKKECSKKAYPKNLDEINIYNDDLKKLDAKYHQCLKSVIVSKINELAAKEDADKMIQSLNKIQDGILSFYWNLYNREDNGVIGRGINDAAMGRYYETLLEDVIHFQRQ
;
A
#
# COMPACT_ATOMS: atom_id res chain seq x y z
N MET A 1 59.90 -11.46 -37.36
CA MET A 1 58.55 -10.87 -37.54
C MET A 1 57.55 -11.98 -37.84
N LYS A 2 56.33 -11.88 -37.27
CA LYS A 2 55.26 -12.92 -37.18
C LYS A 2 55.63 -14.00 -36.15
N LYS A 3 55.00 -14.12 -34.98
CA LYS A 3 53.57 -14.29 -34.76
C LYS A 3 53.17 -13.64 -33.42
N LEU A 4 52.55 -12.48 -33.52
CA LEU A 4 51.63 -11.96 -32.51
C LEU A 4 50.35 -12.79 -32.59
N PHE A 5 49.56 -12.82 -31.51
CA PHE A 5 48.26 -13.46 -31.36
C PHE A 5 48.28 -14.97 -31.07
N LEU A 6 48.32 -15.35 -29.78
CA LEU A 6 47.42 -16.40 -29.25
C LEU A 6 47.48 -16.49 -27.71
N PHE A 7 47.30 -15.39 -26.98
CA PHE A 7 47.13 -15.46 -25.52
C PHE A 7 45.98 -14.59 -24.98
N LEU A 8 45.08 -14.15 -25.87
CA LEU A 8 43.93 -13.31 -25.53
C LEU A 8 42.58 -13.96 -25.88
N ALA A 9 42.50 -15.29 -25.92
CA ALA A 9 41.25 -16.01 -26.22
C ALA A 9 40.74 -16.87 -25.05
N CYS A 10 41.55 -17.13 -24.03
CA CYS A 10 41.11 -17.94 -22.87
C CYS A 10 40.49 -17.11 -21.73
N PHE A 11 40.54 -15.78 -21.79
CA PHE A 11 39.93 -14.90 -20.78
C PHE A 11 38.54 -14.36 -21.16
N ILE A 12 38.03 -14.68 -22.36
CA ILE A 12 36.74 -14.15 -22.86
C ILE A 12 35.64 -15.22 -22.83
N ILE A 13 35.82 -16.33 -22.09
CA ILE A 13 34.77 -17.37 -21.94
C ILE A 13 34.32 -17.53 -20.48
N ASN A 14 34.89 -16.77 -19.53
CA ASN A 14 34.40 -16.68 -18.15
C ASN A 14 33.79 -15.31 -17.83
N ILE A 15 33.18 -14.67 -18.82
CA ILE A 15 32.02 -13.84 -18.52
C ILE A 15 30.83 -14.77 -18.74
N GLU A 16 30.74 -15.79 -17.89
CA GLU A 16 29.42 -16.30 -17.56
C GLU A 16 28.59 -15.07 -17.29
N ASN A 17 27.45 -15.07 -17.96
CA ASN A 17 26.40 -14.12 -17.85
C ASN A 17 25.98 -14.07 -16.37
N VAL A 18 26.73 -13.39 -15.51
CA VAL A 18 26.32 -12.96 -14.16
C VAL A 18 25.35 -11.80 -14.36
N ARG A 19 24.34 -12.04 -15.20
CA ARG A 19 23.03 -11.47 -15.00
C ARG A 19 22.53 -12.28 -13.83
N ALA A 20 22.48 -11.65 -12.66
CA ALA A 20 21.81 -12.21 -11.52
C ALA A 20 20.41 -12.64 -12.00
N ASP A 21 20.22 -13.93 -12.23
CA ASP A 21 18.92 -14.57 -12.15
C ASP A 21 18.56 -14.48 -10.67
N GLU A 22 18.14 -13.29 -10.23
CA GLU A 22 17.32 -13.21 -9.04
C GLU A 22 16.13 -14.12 -9.33
N PRO A 23 16.00 -15.24 -8.61
CA PRO A 23 15.13 -16.28 -9.08
C PRO A 23 13.72 -15.72 -9.00
N LEU A 24 13.01 -15.73 -10.13
CA LEU A 24 11.61 -15.31 -10.24
C LEU A 24 10.74 -15.90 -9.11
N SER A 25 11.14 -17.06 -8.57
CA SER A 25 10.53 -17.70 -7.40
C SER A 25 10.69 -16.93 -6.08
N ALA A 26 11.81 -16.24 -5.83
CA ALA A 26 12.02 -15.41 -4.64
C ALA A 26 11.20 -14.11 -4.68
N GLU A 27 11.05 -13.50 -5.85
CA GLU A 27 10.19 -12.32 -6.04
C GLU A 27 8.70 -12.69 -5.86
N VAL A 28 8.27 -13.81 -6.43
CA VAL A 28 6.91 -14.34 -6.26
C VAL A 28 6.61 -14.67 -4.79
N ASP A 29 7.54 -15.32 -4.08
CA ASP A 29 7.39 -15.63 -2.65
C ASP A 29 7.31 -14.36 -1.79
N THR A 30 8.12 -13.34 -2.11
CA THR A 30 8.11 -12.05 -1.40
C THR A 30 6.81 -11.30 -1.63
N SER A 31 6.31 -11.23 -2.88
CA SER A 31 5.01 -10.62 -3.19
C SER A 31 3.85 -11.33 -2.48
N GLN A 32 3.86 -12.67 -2.43
CA GLN A 32 2.85 -13.44 -1.70
C GLN A 32 2.87 -13.14 -0.20
N LYS A 33 4.06 -13.06 0.41
CA LYS A 33 4.22 -12.71 1.83
C LYS A 33 3.72 -11.30 2.14
N ILE A 34 4.01 -10.32 1.26
CA ILE A 34 3.50 -8.94 1.39
C ILE A 34 1.98 -8.95 1.36
N LYS A 35 1.37 -9.61 0.37
CA LYS A 35 -0.09 -9.72 0.26
C LYS A 35 -0.73 -10.35 1.50
N LEU A 36 -0.14 -11.42 2.04
CA LEU A 36 -0.63 -12.07 3.26
C LEU A 36 -0.57 -11.14 4.48
N GLU A 37 0.49 -10.34 4.60
CA GLU A 37 0.63 -9.37 5.69
C GLU A 37 -0.37 -8.21 5.56
N VAL A 38 -0.53 -7.67 4.34
CA VAL A 38 -1.55 -6.64 4.06
C VAL A 38 -2.96 -7.17 4.38
N GLU A 39 -3.29 -8.39 3.93
CA GLU A 39 -4.58 -9.02 4.20
C GLU A 39 -4.82 -9.29 5.69
N LYS A 40 -3.76 -9.60 6.46
CA LYS A 40 -3.85 -9.70 7.92
C LYS A 40 -4.30 -8.37 8.52
N TYR A 41 -3.64 -7.27 8.17
CA TYR A 41 -3.99 -5.95 8.72
C TYR A 41 -5.37 -5.48 8.27
N LYS A 42 -5.77 -5.73 7.01
CA LYS A 42 -7.12 -5.46 6.52
C LYS A 42 -8.18 -6.20 7.36
N LYS A 43 -7.97 -7.49 7.62
CA LYS A 43 -8.88 -8.29 8.47
C LYS A 43 -8.92 -7.80 9.91
N GLU A 44 -7.79 -7.43 10.49
CA GLU A 44 -7.72 -6.88 11.84
C GLU A 44 -8.45 -5.55 11.96
N CYS A 45 -8.23 -4.64 11.01
CA CYS A 45 -8.90 -3.35 10.99
C CYS A 45 -10.40 -3.49 10.69
N SER A 46 -10.79 -4.40 9.79
CA SER A 46 -12.19 -4.68 9.51
C SER A 46 -12.92 -5.18 10.76
N LYS A 47 -12.33 -6.12 11.52
CA LYS A 47 -12.90 -6.60 12.80
C LYS A 47 -13.04 -5.53 13.87
N LYS A 48 -12.16 -4.52 13.87
CA LYS A 48 -12.23 -3.38 14.81
C LYS A 48 -13.26 -2.35 14.39
N ALA A 49 -13.46 -2.19 13.09
CA ALA A 49 -14.33 -1.16 12.52
C ALA A 49 -15.78 -1.61 12.45
N TYR A 50 -16.04 -2.79 11.87
CA TYR A 50 -17.38 -3.25 11.54
C TYR A 50 -17.93 -4.22 12.60
N PRO A 51 -19.23 -4.15 12.92
CA PRO A 51 -19.89 -5.14 13.77
C PRO A 51 -19.85 -6.53 13.12
N LYS A 52 -20.01 -7.59 13.93
CA LYS A 52 -20.04 -8.98 13.44
C LYS A 52 -21.20 -9.24 12.47
N ASN A 53 -22.30 -8.51 12.64
CA ASN A 53 -23.48 -8.60 11.79
C ASN A 53 -23.62 -7.30 10.98
N LEU A 54 -23.34 -7.37 9.68
CA LEU A 54 -23.44 -6.22 8.78
C LEU A 54 -24.89 -5.87 8.46
N ASP A 55 -25.84 -6.80 8.65
CA ASP A 55 -27.26 -6.60 8.38
C ASP A 55 -27.91 -5.60 9.36
N GLU A 56 -27.23 -5.31 10.47
CA GLU A 56 -27.64 -4.29 11.45
C GLU A 56 -27.20 -2.87 11.04
N ILE A 57 -26.39 -2.73 9.99
CA ILE A 57 -25.90 -1.42 9.54
C ILE A 57 -26.98 -0.75 8.70
N ASN A 58 -27.50 0.37 9.20
CA ASN A 58 -28.36 1.23 8.41
C ASN A 58 -27.53 2.01 7.38
N ILE A 59 -27.48 1.51 6.15
CA ILE A 59 -26.75 2.12 5.03
C ILE A 59 -27.35 3.45 4.56
N TYR A 60 -28.58 3.78 4.95
CA TYR A 60 -29.24 5.04 4.61
C TYR A 60 -28.89 6.19 5.57
N ASN A 61 -28.19 5.89 6.67
CA ASN A 61 -27.67 6.85 7.62
C ASN A 61 -26.13 6.95 7.53
N ASP A 62 -25.55 7.93 8.25
CA ASP A 62 -24.10 8.11 8.36
C ASP A 62 -23.40 7.01 9.20
N ASP A 63 -24.07 5.91 9.52
CA ASP A 63 -23.49 4.83 10.33
C ASP A 63 -22.41 4.07 9.57
N LEU A 64 -22.65 3.73 8.28
CA LEU A 64 -21.62 3.12 7.44
C LEU A 64 -20.38 4.02 7.33
N LYS A 65 -20.58 5.33 7.13
CA LYS A 65 -19.51 6.34 7.10
C LYS A 65 -18.68 6.35 8.39
N LYS A 66 -19.30 6.25 9.56
CA LYS A 66 -18.57 6.17 10.84
C LYS A 66 -17.75 4.88 10.95
N LEU A 67 -18.26 3.76 10.44
CA LEU A 67 -17.54 2.48 10.43
C LEU A 67 -16.35 2.54 9.47
N ASP A 68 -16.54 3.06 8.27
CA ASP A 68 -15.47 3.27 7.29
C ASP A 68 -14.39 4.22 7.83
N ALA A 69 -14.79 5.31 8.48
CA ALA A 69 -13.84 6.21 9.15
C ALA A 69 -12.99 5.47 10.22
N LYS A 70 -13.59 4.56 11.00
CA LYS A 70 -12.84 3.71 11.95
C LYS A 70 -11.88 2.75 11.25
N TYR A 71 -12.31 2.14 10.14
CA TYR A 71 -11.47 1.27 9.33
C TYR A 71 -10.25 2.04 8.79
N HIS A 72 -10.48 3.22 8.22
CA HIS A 72 -9.45 4.09 7.68
C HIS A 72 -8.46 4.56 8.75
N GLN A 73 -8.95 4.98 9.92
CA GLN A 73 -8.10 5.35 11.04
C GLN A 73 -7.20 4.18 11.51
N CYS A 74 -7.76 2.96 11.53
CA CYS A 74 -6.98 1.77 11.85
C CYS A 74 -5.86 1.53 10.82
N LEU A 75 -6.18 1.51 9.52
CA LEU A 75 -5.16 1.31 8.47
C LEU A 75 -4.10 2.41 8.51
N LYS A 76 -4.51 3.68 8.64
CA LYS A 76 -3.59 4.81 8.78
C LYS A 76 -2.65 4.63 9.97
N SER A 77 -3.15 4.18 11.11
CA SER A 77 -2.32 3.90 12.29
C SER A 77 -1.30 2.80 12.03
N VAL A 78 -1.66 1.75 11.29
CA VAL A 78 -0.73 0.69 10.90
C VAL A 78 0.35 1.26 9.98
N ILE A 79 -0.03 2.01 8.94
CA ILE A 79 0.91 2.65 8.01
C ILE A 79 1.90 3.55 8.77
N VAL A 80 1.41 4.39 9.69
CA VAL A 80 2.26 5.25 10.54
C VAL A 80 3.24 4.42 11.37
N SER A 81 2.81 3.30 11.96
CA SER A 81 3.72 2.38 12.68
C SER A 81 4.81 1.85 11.77
N LYS A 82 4.44 1.36 10.58
CA LYS A 82 5.40 0.80 9.62
C LYS A 82 6.38 1.85 9.08
N ILE A 83 5.92 3.08 8.85
CA ILE A 83 6.78 4.20 8.48
C ILE A 83 7.82 4.49 9.58
N ASN A 84 7.39 4.52 10.84
CA ASN A 84 8.30 4.76 11.98
C ASN A 84 9.31 3.62 12.20
N GLU A 85 8.98 2.40 11.80
CA GLU A 85 9.89 1.25 11.79
C GLU A 85 10.86 1.29 10.59
N LEU A 86 10.43 1.83 9.45
CA LEU A 86 11.17 1.84 8.19
C LEU A 86 12.21 2.95 8.09
N ALA A 87 11.88 4.16 8.55
CA ALA A 87 12.65 5.37 8.25
C ALA A 87 13.19 6.06 9.51
N ALA A 88 14.28 6.83 9.34
CA ALA A 88 14.73 7.74 10.38
C ALA A 88 13.64 8.78 10.70
N LYS A 89 13.60 9.26 11.94
CA LYS A 89 12.53 10.13 12.45
C LYS A 89 12.19 11.31 11.53
N GLU A 90 13.19 12.01 11.01
CA GLU A 90 12.95 13.17 10.14
C GLU A 90 12.21 12.79 8.85
N ASP A 91 12.57 11.66 8.25
CA ASP A 91 11.93 11.18 7.01
C ASP A 91 10.56 10.56 7.31
N ALA A 92 10.43 9.85 8.43
CA ALA A 92 9.14 9.36 8.92
C ALA A 92 8.15 10.52 9.13
N ASP A 93 8.57 11.61 9.76
CA ASP A 93 7.73 12.80 9.98
C ASP A 93 7.26 13.41 8.64
N LYS A 94 8.14 13.49 7.63
CA LYS A 94 7.79 13.96 6.27
C LYS A 94 6.80 13.02 5.57
N MET A 95 6.99 11.71 5.69
CA MET A 95 6.09 10.70 5.13
C MET A 95 4.71 10.77 5.79
N ILE A 96 4.64 10.89 7.11
CA ILE A 96 3.38 11.02 7.87
C ILE A 96 2.67 12.33 7.52
N GLN A 97 3.40 13.44 7.37
CA GLN A 97 2.82 14.69 6.90
C GLN A 97 2.23 14.55 5.49
N SER A 98 2.91 13.83 4.60
CA SER A 98 2.43 13.58 3.24
C SER A 98 1.20 12.66 3.23
N LEU A 99 1.17 11.64 4.08
CA LEU A 99 0.00 10.77 4.29
C LEU A 99 -1.24 11.57 4.71
N ASN A 100 -1.07 12.57 5.57
CA ASN A 100 -2.17 13.47 5.97
C ASN A 100 -2.67 14.30 4.78
N LYS A 101 -1.76 14.87 3.98
CA LYS A 101 -2.14 15.64 2.77
C LYS A 101 -2.86 14.78 1.74
N ILE A 102 -2.44 13.52 1.56
CA ILE A 102 -3.10 12.56 0.68
C ILE A 102 -4.53 12.30 1.14
N GLN A 103 -4.73 12.07 2.45
CA GLN A 103 -6.06 11.89 3.03
C GLN A 103 -6.97 13.08 2.73
N ASP A 104 -6.52 14.30 3.03
CA ASP A 104 -7.31 15.51 2.84
C ASP A 104 -7.60 15.75 1.35
N GLY A 105 -6.62 15.50 0.49
CA GLY A 105 -6.74 15.64 -0.96
C GLY A 105 -7.75 14.68 -1.58
N ILE A 106 -7.69 13.38 -1.23
CA ILE A 106 -8.62 12.36 -1.72
C ILE A 106 -10.03 12.65 -1.22
N LEU A 107 -10.20 12.91 0.08
CA LEU A 107 -11.51 13.23 0.66
C LEU A 107 -12.14 14.45 -0.01
N SER A 108 -11.35 15.51 -0.23
CA SER A 108 -11.82 16.72 -0.91
C SER A 108 -12.16 16.45 -2.37
N PHE A 109 -11.30 15.73 -3.10
CA PHE A 109 -11.51 15.43 -4.51
C PHE A 109 -12.81 14.64 -4.73
N TYR A 110 -12.99 13.54 -4.01
CA TYR A 110 -14.18 12.70 -4.17
C TYR A 110 -15.43 13.33 -3.58
N TRP A 111 -15.31 14.15 -2.53
CA TRP A 111 -16.42 14.97 -2.07
C TRP A 111 -16.92 15.90 -3.19
N ASN A 112 -16.00 16.60 -3.86
CA ASN A 112 -16.32 17.49 -4.95
C ASN A 112 -16.78 16.74 -6.21
N LEU A 113 -16.32 15.51 -6.44
CA LEU A 113 -16.73 14.70 -7.59
C LEU A 113 -18.16 14.17 -7.42
N TYR A 114 -18.48 13.62 -6.26
CA TYR A 114 -19.74 12.90 -6.06
C TYR A 114 -20.90 13.77 -5.57
N ASN A 115 -20.65 14.94 -4.98
CA ASN A 115 -21.71 15.87 -4.57
C ASN A 115 -22.00 16.96 -5.62
N ARG A 116 -21.62 16.76 -6.90
CA ARG A 116 -21.97 17.70 -7.99
C ARG A 116 -23.46 17.69 -8.32
N GLU A 117 -24.10 16.55 -8.10
CA GLU A 117 -25.54 16.37 -8.07
C GLU A 117 -25.80 15.79 -6.68
N ASP A 118 -26.55 16.47 -5.82
CA ASP A 118 -26.77 16.05 -4.42
C ASP A 118 -27.64 14.79 -4.37
N ASN A 119 -27.02 13.64 -4.63
CA ASN A 119 -27.59 12.30 -4.55
C ASN A 119 -27.41 11.70 -3.14
N GLY A 120 -27.01 12.52 -2.16
CA GLY A 120 -26.98 12.16 -0.76
C GLY A 120 -26.00 11.03 -0.42
N VAL A 121 -26.54 9.96 0.19
CA VAL A 121 -25.84 8.85 0.85
C VAL A 121 -24.82 8.14 -0.05
N ILE A 122 -25.12 8.00 -1.35
CA ILE A 122 -24.29 7.27 -2.31
C ILE A 122 -22.95 7.98 -2.53
N GLY A 123 -22.98 9.30 -2.75
CA GLY A 123 -21.75 10.06 -2.98
C GLY A 123 -20.81 10.07 -1.76
N ARG A 124 -21.38 10.07 -0.55
CA ARG A 124 -20.61 9.95 0.70
C ARG A 124 -19.95 8.58 0.85
N GLY A 125 -20.70 7.50 0.63
CA GLY A 125 -20.16 6.14 0.70
C GLY A 125 -19.04 5.87 -0.32
N ILE A 126 -19.13 6.40 -1.54
CA ILE A 126 -18.08 6.17 -2.55
C ILE A 126 -16.78 6.93 -2.20
N ASN A 127 -16.90 8.14 -1.62
CA ASN A 127 -15.74 8.90 -1.14
C ASN A 127 -14.98 8.14 -0.05
N ASP A 128 -15.70 7.66 0.96
CA ASP A 128 -15.10 6.90 2.05
C ASP A 128 -14.49 5.59 1.52
N ALA A 129 -15.20 4.83 0.67
CA ALA A 129 -14.64 3.63 0.04
C ALA A 129 -13.39 3.89 -0.81
N ALA A 130 -13.27 5.08 -1.44
CA ALA A 130 -12.06 5.45 -2.17
C ALA A 130 -10.87 5.62 -1.23
N MET A 131 -11.04 6.32 -0.10
CA MET A 131 -10.00 6.46 0.93
C MET A 131 -9.45 5.13 1.42
N GLY A 132 -10.32 4.15 1.68
CA GLY A 132 -9.90 2.82 2.11
C GLY A 132 -8.95 2.15 1.12
N ARG A 133 -9.25 2.23 -0.18
CA ARG A 133 -8.38 1.66 -1.24
C ARG A 133 -6.99 2.30 -1.25
N TYR A 134 -6.90 3.62 -1.11
CA TYR A 134 -5.60 4.29 -1.09
C TYR A 134 -4.76 3.90 0.12
N TYR A 135 -5.38 3.73 1.30
CA TYR A 135 -4.64 3.21 2.45
C TYR A 135 -4.19 1.77 2.28
N GLU A 136 -4.99 0.92 1.63
CA GLU A 136 -4.56 -0.45 1.33
C GLU A 136 -3.34 -0.47 0.40
N THR A 137 -3.32 0.35 -0.66
CA THR A 137 -2.15 0.49 -1.55
C THR A 137 -0.93 1.03 -0.81
N LEU A 138 -1.07 2.10 -0.05
CA LEU A 138 0.04 2.68 0.72
C LEU A 138 0.60 1.70 1.75
N LEU A 139 -0.27 0.87 2.36
CA LEU A 139 0.17 -0.17 3.27
C LEU A 139 0.98 -1.25 2.56
N GLU A 140 0.56 -1.67 1.37
CA GLU A 140 1.32 -2.63 0.54
C GLU A 140 2.71 -2.06 0.19
N ASP A 141 2.77 -0.81 -0.27
CA ASP A 141 4.02 -0.15 -0.63
C ASP A 141 4.98 -0.05 0.58
N VAL A 142 4.49 0.40 1.73
CA VAL A 142 5.34 0.53 2.93
C VAL A 142 5.83 -0.84 3.41
N ILE A 143 4.98 -1.87 3.40
CA ILE A 143 5.40 -3.24 3.76
C ILE A 143 6.41 -3.79 2.76
N HIS A 144 6.25 -3.48 1.47
CA HIS A 144 7.20 -3.88 0.43
C HIS A 144 8.59 -3.30 0.71
N PHE A 145 8.69 -1.99 0.96
CA PHE A 145 9.98 -1.34 1.24
C PHE A 145 10.60 -1.73 2.60
N GLN A 146 9.81 -2.13 3.60
CA GLN A 146 10.36 -2.67 4.85
C GLN A 146 11.10 -4.01 4.70
N ARG A 147 10.81 -4.75 3.62
CA ARG A 147 11.33 -6.11 3.41
C ARG A 147 12.51 -6.17 2.44
N GLN A 148 12.89 -5.03 1.85
CA GLN A 148 14.12 -4.85 1.06
C GLN A 148 15.29 -4.54 1.99
#